data_AF-A0A261KSU1-F1
#
_entry.id   AF-A0A261KSU1-F1
#
_cell.length_a   1.000
_cell.length_b   1.000
_cell.length_c   1.000
_cell.angle_alpha   90.00
_cell.angle_beta   90.00
_cell.angle_gamma   90.00
#
_symmetry.space_group_name_H-M   'P 1'
#
loop_
_entity.id
_entity.type
_entity.pdbx_description
1 polymer ?
#
loop_
_entity_poly.entity_id
_entity_poly.type
_entity_poly.pdbx_seq_one_letter_code
_entity_poly.pdbx_strand_id
1 'polypeptide(L)'
;MQSTRLNRLLNVILERFKQWLLNPWRRISLLIISLLFGNFAATAVSTIAGQEGYLDVLYALICLLITEILNWLVYGSRGKIARSLGIDILNGFKIGFTYGLFLEAFKLGS
;
A
#
# COMPACT_ATOMS: atom_id res chain seq x y z
N MET A 1 -15.13 -0.46 28.72
CA MET A 1 -14.93 -1.77 28.06
C MET A 1 -14.17 -2.67 29.01
N GLN A 2 -14.73 -3.83 29.39
CA GLN A 2 -14.11 -4.74 30.35
C GLN A 2 -12.80 -5.31 29.77
N SER A 3 -11.71 -5.18 30.53
CA SER A 3 -10.41 -5.75 30.21
C SER A 3 -10.42 -7.25 30.49
N THR A 4 -10.94 -8.04 29.54
CA THR A 4 -10.75 -9.49 29.58
C THR A 4 -9.25 -9.81 29.51
N ARG A 5 -8.82 -10.93 30.10
CA ARG A 5 -7.40 -11.35 30.09
C ARG A 5 -6.83 -11.43 28.66
N LEU A 6 -7.67 -11.83 27.70
CA LEU A 6 -7.35 -11.84 26.27
C LEU A 6 -7.12 -10.43 25.72
N ASN A 7 -7.98 -9.46 26.06
CA ASN A 7 -7.82 -8.07 25.62
C ASN A 7 -6.53 -7.46 26.18
N ARG A 8 -6.15 -7.81 27.42
CA ARG A 8 -4.86 -7.38 28.00
C ARG A 8 -3.67 -7.99 27.26
N LEU A 9 -3.72 -9.28 26.93
CA LEU A 9 -2.69 -9.94 26.12
C LEU A 9 -2.56 -9.31 24.73
N LEU A 10 -3.67 -9.12 24.02
CA LEU A 10 -3.69 -8.48 22.70
C LEU A 10 -3.10 -7.08 22.74
N ASN A 11 -3.46 -6.26 23.73
CA ASN A 11 -2.92 -4.91 23.87
C ASN A 11 -1.41 -4.91 24.10
N VAL A 12 -0.88 -5.80 24.96
CA VAL A 12 0.57 -5.90 25.19
C VAL A 12 1.32 -6.35 23.94
N ILE A 13 0.74 -7.29 23.17
CA ILE A 13 1.32 -7.75 21.90
C ILE A 13 1.34 -6.59 20.89
N LEU A 14 0.23 -5.85 20.75
CA LEU A 14 0.13 -4.71 19.84
C LEU A 14 1.08 -3.58 20.20
N GLU A 15 1.24 -3.26 21.49
CA GLU A 15 2.19 -2.23 21.94
C GLU A 15 3.64 -2.64 21.69
N ARG A 16 4.02 -3.88 22.01
CA ARG A 16 5.36 -4.40 21.70
C ARG A 16 5.63 -4.41 20.20
N PHE A 17 4.64 -4.80 19.40
CA PHE A 17 4.75 -4.79 17.94
C PHE A 17 4.93 -3.36 17.41
N LYS A 18 4.17 -2.39 17.93
CA LYS A 18 4.33 -0.98 17.57
C LYS A 18 5.71 -0.44 17.94
N GLN A 19 6.21 -0.75 19.14
CA GLN A 19 7.56 -0.38 19.56
C GLN A 19 8.65 -1.04 18.69
N TRP A 20 8.45 -2.30 18.31
CA TRP A 20 9.35 -3.03 17.42
C TRP A 20 9.42 -2.42 16.01
N LEU A 21 8.30 -1.89 15.52
CA LEU A 21 8.17 -1.18 14.25
C LEU A 21 8.74 0.25 14.26
N LEU A 22 8.87 0.89 15.44
CA LEU A 22 9.43 2.25 15.56
C LEU A 22 10.95 2.30 15.38
N ASN A 23 11.64 1.16 15.31
CA ASN A 23 13.08 1.14 15.04
C ASN A 23 13.36 1.74 13.64
N PRO A 24 14.21 2.79 13.52
CA PRO A 24 14.41 3.53 12.27
C PRO A 24 14.84 2.64 11.10
N TRP A 25 15.68 1.64 11.34
CA TRP A 25 16.13 0.71 10.30
C TRP A 25 14.99 -0.14 9.74
N ARG A 26 14.14 -0.66 10.64
CA ARG A 26 12.98 -1.48 10.24
C ARG A 26 11.92 -0.67 9.54
N ARG A 27 11.71 0.58 9.97
CA ARG A 27 10.83 1.51 9.28
C ARG A 27 11.27 1.67 7.83
N ILE A 28 12.55 1.93 7.58
CA ILE A 28 13.09 2.06 6.22
C ILE A 28 12.90 0.76 5.43
N SER A 29 13.22 -0.40 6.02
CA SER A 29 13.01 -1.70 5.36
C SER A 29 11.55 -1.91 4.97
N LEU A 30 10.59 -1.59 5.84
CA LEU A 30 9.17 -1.73 5.54
C LEU A 30 8.70 -0.80 4.43
N LEU A 31 9.22 0.42 4.37
CA LEU A 31 8.93 1.34 3.26
C LEU A 31 9.48 0.83 1.94
N ILE A 32 10.70 0.29 1.93
CA ILE A 32 11.29 -0.32 0.72
C ILE A 32 10.49 -1.55 0.29
N ILE A 33 10.16 -2.45 1.23
CA ILE A 33 9.34 -3.63 0.94
C ILE A 33 7.99 -3.21 0.37
N SER A 34 7.36 -2.20 0.96
CA SER A 34 6.08 -1.69 0.49
C SER A 34 6.15 -1.11 -0.92
N LEU A 35 7.21 -0.36 -1.23
CA LEU A 35 7.46 0.20 -2.55
C LEU A 35 7.69 -0.91 -3.59
N LEU A 36 8.55 -1.89 -3.29
CA LEU A 36 8.80 -3.03 -4.17
C LEU A 36 7.55 -3.88 -4.38
N PHE A 37 6.76 -4.07 -3.32
CA PHE A 37 5.49 -4.79 -3.40
C PHE A 37 4.47 -4.04 -4.27
N GLY A 38 4.44 -2.71 -4.20
CA GLY A 38 3.65 -1.88 -5.10
C GLY A 38 4.01 -2.11 -6.56
N ASN A 39 5.31 -2.11 -6.88
CA ASN A 39 5.78 -2.37 -8.24
C ASN A 39 5.40 -3.78 -8.73
N PHE A 40 5.60 -4.80 -7.91
CA PHE A 40 5.19 -6.17 -8.20
C PHE A 40 3.69 -6.27 -8.49
N ALA A 41 2.85 -5.63 -7.67
CA ALA A 41 1.40 -5.62 -7.86
C ALA A 41 1.01 -4.97 -9.20
N ALA A 42 1.70 -3.91 -9.61
CA ALA A 42 1.46 -3.27 -10.90
C ALA A 42 1.79 -4.20 -12.09
N THR A 43 2.91 -4.91 -12.04
CA THR A 43 3.26 -5.90 -13.07
C THR A 43 2.25 -7.04 -13.14
N ALA A 44 1.78 -7.52 -11.98
CA ALA A 44 0.74 -8.56 -11.92
C ALA A 44 -0.58 -8.07 -12.55
N VAL A 45 -1.03 -6.87 -12.19
CA VAL A 45 -2.24 -6.26 -12.77
C VAL A 45 -2.09 -6.05 -14.28
N SER A 46 -0.94 -5.54 -14.74
CA SER A 46 -0.66 -5.35 -16.17
C SER A 46 -0.71 -6.67 -16.95
N THR A 47 -0.15 -7.75 -16.37
CA THR A 47 -0.17 -9.09 -16.98
C THR A 47 -1.60 -9.63 -17.09
N ILE A 48 -2.42 -9.45 -16.05
CA ILE A 48 -3.83 -9.89 -16.06
C ILE A 48 -4.65 -9.08 -17.07
N ALA A 49 -4.45 -7.76 -17.11
CA ALA A 49 -5.15 -6.88 -18.04
C ALA A 49 -4.78 -7.19 -19.51
N GLY A 50 -3.48 -7.41 -19.78
CA GLY A 50 -2.97 -7.66 -21.12
C GLY A 50 -3.34 -9.03 -21.73
N GLN A 51 -3.91 -9.98 -20.97
CA GLN A 51 -4.27 -11.29 -21.52
C GLN A 51 -5.54 -11.25 -22.39
N GLU A 52 -6.56 -10.48 -22.03
CA GLU A 52 -7.88 -10.56 -22.66
C GLU A 52 -8.21 -9.35 -23.55
N GLY A 53 -7.56 -8.19 -23.36
CA GLY A 53 -7.64 -6.97 -24.20
C GLY A 53 -9.03 -6.31 -24.37
N TYR A 54 -10.11 -7.03 -24.07
CA TYR A 54 -11.50 -6.57 -24.20
C TYR A 54 -11.94 -5.72 -23.01
N LEU A 55 -11.32 -5.93 -21.84
CA LEU A 55 -11.72 -5.32 -20.57
C LEU A 55 -10.81 -4.15 -20.15
N ASP A 56 -9.99 -3.61 -21.05
CA ASP A 56 -9.02 -2.55 -20.75
C ASP A 56 -9.65 -1.32 -20.06
N VAL A 57 -10.86 -0.93 -20.49
CA VAL A 57 -11.61 0.18 -19.86
C VAL A 57 -12.04 -0.16 -18.42
N LEU A 58 -12.44 -1.40 -18.17
CA LEU A 58 -12.83 -1.87 -16.84
C LEU A 58 -11.61 -1.91 -15.90
N TYR A 59 -10.48 -2.43 -16.38
CA TYR A 59 -9.24 -2.47 -15.61
C TYR A 59 -8.71 -1.06 -15.32
N ALA A 60 -8.79 -0.13 -16.27
CA ALA A 60 -8.47 1.27 -16.05
C ALA A 60 -9.37 1.91 -14.98
N LEU A 61 -10.67 1.64 -15.00
CA LEU A 61 -11.62 2.11 -13.99
C LEU A 61 -11.28 1.56 -12.59
N ILE A 62 -10.99 0.26 -12.47
CA ILE A 62 -10.62 -0.38 -11.21
C ILE A 62 -9.33 0.23 -10.65
N CYS A 63 -8.31 0.39 -11.49
CA CYS A 63 -7.05 1.04 -11.08
C CYS A 63 -7.29 2.49 -10.61
N LEU A 64 -8.14 3.25 -11.30
CA LEU A 64 -8.52 4.60 -10.91
C LEU A 64 -9.23 4.59 -9.54
N LEU A 65 -10.21 3.71 -9.33
CA LEU A 65 -10.89 3.60 -8.04
C LEU A 65 -9.94 3.21 -6.90
N ILE A 66 -9.04 2.25 -7.12
CA ILE A 66 -8.04 1.85 -6.12
C ILE A 66 -7.12 3.04 -5.78
N THR A 67 -6.60 3.74 -6.80
CA THR A 67 -5.72 4.90 -6.57
C THR A 67 -6.45 6.04 -5.86
N GLU A 68 -7.73 6.26 -6.16
CA GLU A 68 -8.53 7.28 -5.51
C GLU A 68 -8.87 6.92 -4.05
N ILE A 69 -9.18 5.65 -3.78
CA ILE A 69 -9.35 5.16 -2.40
C ILE A 69 -8.04 5.32 -1.61
N LEU A 70 -6.89 4.99 -2.20
CA LEU A 70 -5.59 5.20 -1.57
C LEU A 70 -5.32 6.69 -1.32
N ASN A 71 -5.65 7.57 -2.27
CA ASN A 71 -5.56 9.02 -2.07
C ASN A 71 -6.42 9.50 -0.91
N TRP A 72 -7.68 9.08 -0.89
CA TRP A 72 -8.60 9.46 0.18
C TRP A 72 -8.12 8.96 1.54
N LEU A 73 -7.59 7.73 1.62
CA LEU A 73 -7.04 7.18 2.86
C LEU A 73 -5.78 7.91 3.33
N VAL A 74 -4.87 8.24 2.41
CA VAL A 74 -3.62 8.93 2.73
C VAL A 74 -3.86 10.39 3.10
N TYR A 75 -4.64 11.11 2.29
CA TYR A 75 -4.78 12.57 2.37
C TYR A 75 -6.06 13.04 3.05
N GLY A 76 -7.08 12.18 3.18
CA GLY A 76 -8.31 12.47 3.93
C GLY A 76 -8.07 12.56 5.44
N SER A 77 -7.02 11.93 5.94
CA SER A 77 -6.61 12.03 7.35
C SER A 77 -5.79 13.31 7.62
N ARG A 78 -6.44 14.47 7.62
CA ARG A 78 -5.83 15.75 8.04
C ARG A 78 -5.60 15.77 9.57
N GLY A 79 -4.40 15.39 10.04
CA GLY A 79 -4.04 15.48 11.47
C GLY A 79 -2.83 14.63 11.89
N LYS A 80 -2.57 14.51 13.21
CA LYS A 80 -1.47 13.73 13.85
C LYS A 80 -1.34 12.26 13.36
N ILE A 81 -2.39 11.73 12.74
CA ILE A 81 -2.43 10.41 12.10
C ILE A 81 -1.55 10.34 10.84
N ALA A 82 -1.25 11.47 10.19
CA ALA A 82 -0.37 11.56 9.01
C ALA A 82 1.10 11.13 9.27
N ARG A 83 1.51 10.94 10.53
CA ARG A 83 2.82 10.37 10.90
C ARG A 83 2.76 8.88 11.26
N SER A 84 1.64 8.20 10.98
CA SER A 84 1.51 6.77 11.23
C SER A 84 2.31 5.97 10.19
N LEU A 85 3.09 5.00 10.65
CA LEU A 85 3.83 4.06 9.81
C LEU A 85 2.94 3.39 8.75
N GLY A 86 1.66 3.14 9.08
CA GLY A 86 0.72 2.54 8.14
C GLY A 86 0.43 3.43 6.94
N ILE A 87 0.34 4.76 7.13
CA ILE A 87 0.12 5.71 6.03
C ILE A 87 1.37 5.82 5.18
N ASP A 88 2.56 5.83 5.79
CA ASP A 88 3.82 5.84 5.06
C ASP A 88 3.98 4.58 4.19
N ILE A 89 3.61 3.41 4.71
CA ILE A 89 3.57 2.15 3.97
C ILE A 89 2.57 2.26 2.81
N LEU A 90 1.32 2.67 3.06
CA LEU A 90 0.34 2.84 1.97
C LEU A 90 0.81 3.82 0.89
N ASN A 91 1.50 4.90 1.27
CA ASN A 91 2.13 5.82 0.33
C ASN A 91 3.27 5.17 -0.45
N GLY A 92 4.16 4.42 0.22
CA GLY A 92 5.24 3.68 -0.44
C GLY A 92 4.69 2.69 -1.48
N PHE A 93 3.68 1.92 -1.11
CA PHE A 93 2.95 1.04 -2.02
C PHE A 93 2.37 1.80 -3.21
N LYS A 94 1.67 2.91 -2.98
CA LYS A 94 1.08 3.73 -4.04
C LYS A 94 2.14 4.23 -5.03
N ILE A 95 3.27 4.72 -4.54
CA ILE A 95 4.39 5.19 -5.37
C ILE A 95 4.92 4.04 -6.22
N GLY A 96 5.19 2.90 -5.60
CA GLY A 96 5.68 1.69 -6.30
C GLY A 96 4.70 1.20 -7.37
N PHE A 97 3.41 1.16 -7.05
CA PHE A 97 2.35 0.73 -7.95
C PHE A 97 2.21 1.66 -9.16
N THR A 98 2.15 2.97 -8.93
CA THR A 98 2.06 3.96 -10.01
C THR A 98 3.28 3.88 -10.92
N TYR A 99 4.48 3.80 -10.34
CA TYR A 99 5.72 3.67 -11.10
C TYR A 99 5.78 2.38 -11.92
N GLY A 100 5.35 1.25 -11.34
CA GLY A 100 5.29 -0.03 -12.05
C GLY A 100 4.34 0.00 -13.25
N LEU A 101 3.15 0.60 -13.10
CA LEU A 101 2.21 0.75 -14.21
C LEU A 101 2.78 1.60 -15.35
N PHE A 102 3.46 2.71 -15.03
CA PHE A 102 4.13 3.53 -16.05
C PHE A 102 5.25 2.77 -16.77
N LEU A 103 6.03 1.97 -16.04
CA LEU A 103 7.08 1.15 -16.65
C LEU A 103 6.51 0.11 -17.61
N GLU A 104 5.45 -0.60 -17.22
CA GLU A 104 4.80 -1.58 -18.11
C GLU A 104 4.18 -0.91 -19.34
N ALA A 105 3.51 0.24 -19.16
CA ALA A 105 2.99 1.02 -20.29
C ALA A 105 4.10 1.47 -21.25
N PHE A 106 5.27 1.88 -20.72
CA PHE A 106 6.43 2.23 -21.55
C PHE A 106 6.98 1.03 -22.32
N LYS A 107 7.08 -0.14 -21.68
CA LYS A 107 7.55 -1.38 -22.34
C LYS A 107 6.63 -1.82 -23.49
N LEU A 108 5.32 -1.62 -23.35
CA LEU A 108 4.34 -1.98 -24.38
C LEU A 108 4.24 -0.94 -25.50
N GLY A 109 4.64 0.32 -25.23
CA GLY A 109 4.61 1.41 -26.18
C GLY A 109 5.88 1.62 -27.00
N SER A 110 6.97 0.92 -26.69
CA SER A 110 8.26 0.93 -27.43
C SER A 110 8.38 -0.28 -28.36
#